data_AF-A0A2G1YHF8-F1
#
_entry.id   AF-A0A2G1YHF8-F1
#
_cell.length_a   1.000
_cell.length_b   1.000
_cell.length_c   1.000
_cell.angle_alpha   90.00
_cell.angle_beta   90.00
_cell.angle_gamma   90.00
#
_symmetry.space_group_name_H-M   'P 1'
#
loop_
_entity.id
_entity.type
_entity.pdbx_description
1 polymer ?
#
loop_
_entity_poly.entity_id
_entity_poly.type
_entity_poly.pdbx_seq_one_letter_code
_entity_poly.pdbx_strand_id
1 'polypeptide(L)'
;MPRHGAIPLIGLMLVAMLPAPVAAQPEPPPERIINLLVYGDDPCPQSKGDEIVVCARRPEAERYRIPKKLREKPAPSGGPGWGSQVATMEQVQRSTLPGSCSVNGSNGFTGCTAKALEQWFAERRMQQSLGEP
;
A
#
# COMPACT_ATOMS: atom_id res chain seq x y z
N MET A 1 1.41 79.55 42.80
CA MET A 1 1.64 78.17 43.27
C MET A 1 2.67 77.49 42.37
N PRO A 2 3.96 77.65 42.67
CA PRO A 2 5.03 76.74 42.27
C PRO A 2 5.46 75.90 43.48
N ARG A 3 5.96 74.69 43.27
CA ARG A 3 6.93 74.08 44.19
C ARG A 3 7.75 73.03 43.47
N HIS A 4 8.95 73.45 43.09
CA HIS A 4 10.06 72.58 42.78
C HIS A 4 10.47 71.81 44.04
N GLY A 5 10.76 70.53 43.88
CA GLY A 5 11.50 69.71 44.84
C GLY A 5 12.62 69.01 44.09
N ALA A 6 13.83 69.49 44.28
CA ALA A 6 15.08 68.92 43.77
C ALA A 6 15.56 67.74 44.64
N ILE A 7 16.73 67.18 44.27
CA ILE A 7 17.70 66.36 45.05
C ILE A 7 17.63 64.84 44.75
N PRO A 8 18.74 64.09 44.56
CA PRO A 8 20.03 64.38 43.90
C PRO A 8 20.61 63.17 43.10
N LEU A 9 21.78 63.38 42.47
CA LEU A 9 22.72 62.31 42.05
C LEU A 9 23.16 61.45 43.25
N ILE A 10 23.40 60.14 43.04
CA ILE A 10 24.61 59.35 43.41
C ILE A 10 24.31 57.84 43.32
N GLY A 11 25.14 57.14 42.52
CA GLY A 11 25.71 55.82 42.84
C GLY A 11 24.80 54.58 42.89
N LEU A 12 25.04 53.63 41.97
CA LEU A 12 25.70 52.35 42.28
C LEU A 12 25.54 51.42 41.06
N MET A 13 26.64 51.18 40.35
CA MET A 13 26.77 50.08 39.40
C MET A 13 26.53 48.77 40.16
N LEU A 14 25.43 48.07 39.86
CA LEU A 14 25.28 46.65 40.17
C LEU A 14 25.03 45.92 38.85
N VAL A 15 26.11 45.42 38.25
CA VAL A 15 26.03 44.47 37.13
C VAL A 15 25.53 43.15 37.72
N ALA A 16 24.24 42.87 37.53
CA ALA A 16 23.65 41.59 37.85
C ALA A 16 24.25 40.53 36.92
N MET A 17 25.07 39.63 37.47
CA MET A 17 25.36 38.33 36.84
C MET A 17 24.08 37.50 36.90
N LEU A 18 23.23 37.60 35.88
CA LEU A 18 22.17 36.61 35.67
C LEU A 18 22.80 35.33 35.07
N PRO A 19 22.49 34.13 35.59
CA PRO A 19 22.82 32.90 34.89
C PRO A 19 22.03 32.85 33.59
N ALA A 20 22.72 32.97 32.46
CA ALA A 20 22.10 32.75 31.16
C ALA A 20 21.69 31.27 31.04
N PRO A 21 20.48 30.95 30.57
CA PRO A 21 20.12 29.58 30.26
C PRO A 21 21.06 29.08 29.16
N VAL A 22 21.79 28.01 29.44
CA VAL A 22 22.55 27.27 28.42
C VAL A 22 21.52 26.68 27.46
N ALA A 23 21.32 27.32 26.31
CA ALA A 23 20.57 26.74 25.22
C ALA A 23 21.37 25.55 24.67
N ALA A 24 20.85 24.34 24.86
CA ALA A 24 21.34 23.16 24.15
C ALA A 24 21.30 23.47 22.64
N GLN A 25 22.47 23.53 22.01
CA GLN A 25 22.55 23.65 20.56
C GLN A 25 21.92 22.40 19.95
N PRO A 26 21.06 22.51 18.93
CA PRO A 26 20.64 21.33 18.18
C PRO A 26 21.89 20.65 17.64
N GLU A 27 22.18 19.43 18.10
CA GLU A 27 23.22 18.61 17.50
C GLU A 27 22.95 18.52 15.99
N PRO A 28 23.99 18.62 15.14
CA PRO A 28 23.81 18.47 13.71
C PRO A 28 23.12 17.12 13.43
N PRO A 29 22.17 17.07 12.48
CA PRO A 29 21.46 15.84 12.17
C PRO A 29 22.49 14.75 11.80
N PRO A 30 22.29 13.51 12.29
CA PRO A 30 23.25 12.42 12.10
C PRO A 30 23.54 12.22 10.62
N GLU A 31 24.79 11.88 10.29
CA GLU A 31 25.20 11.72 8.89
C GLU A 31 24.43 10.59 8.19
N ARG A 32 23.99 9.55 8.94
CA ARG A 32 23.27 8.40 8.37
C ARG A 32 22.20 7.84 9.32
N ILE A 33 21.01 7.57 8.78
CA ILE A 33 19.91 6.89 9.47
C ILE A 33 19.60 5.58 8.74
N ILE A 34 19.63 4.46 9.47
CA ILE A 34 19.35 3.13 8.94
C ILE A 34 18.06 2.59 9.57
N ASN A 35 17.03 2.38 8.75
CA ASN A 35 15.76 1.80 9.16
C ASN A 35 15.74 0.31 8.79
N LEU A 36 15.71 -0.59 9.78
CA LEU A 36 15.67 -2.04 9.57
C LEU A 36 14.38 -2.65 10.11
N LEU A 37 13.99 -3.77 9.52
CA LEU A 37 12.88 -4.60 10.00
C LEU A 37 13.47 -5.85 10.68
N VAL A 38 13.14 -6.09 11.95
CA VAL A 38 13.58 -7.27 12.71
C VAL A 38 12.38 -8.16 13.04
N TYR A 39 12.56 -9.48 13.08
CA TYR A 39 11.47 -10.43 13.29
C TYR A 39 11.62 -11.14 14.64
N GLY A 40 10.51 -11.30 15.37
CA GLY A 40 10.51 -11.96 16.67
C GLY A 40 11.57 -11.38 17.61
N ASP A 41 12.41 -12.25 18.15
CA ASP A 41 13.48 -11.90 19.09
C ASP A 41 14.84 -11.67 18.41
N ASP A 42 14.87 -11.46 17.08
CA ASP A 42 16.11 -11.14 16.38
C ASP A 42 16.75 -9.87 16.96
N PRO A 43 18.08 -9.88 17.22
CA PRO A 43 18.76 -8.72 17.78
C PRO A 43 18.81 -7.57 16.78
N CYS A 44 18.46 -6.37 17.23
CA CYS A 44 18.68 -5.16 16.46
C CYS A 44 20.19 -4.84 16.46
N PRO A 45 20.82 -4.64 15.29
CA PRO A 45 22.24 -4.30 15.23
C PRO A 45 22.51 -2.98 15.97
N GLN A 46 23.66 -2.91 16.63
CA GLN A 46 24.11 -1.68 17.29
C GLN A 46 24.60 -0.68 16.25
N SER A 47 24.33 0.60 16.48
CA SER A 47 24.91 1.68 15.68
C SER A 47 26.43 1.74 15.82
N LYS A 48 27.12 2.12 14.75
CA LYS A 48 28.57 2.37 14.74
C LYS A 48 28.86 3.82 14.35
N GLY A 49 29.63 4.51 15.17
CA GLY A 49 29.98 5.92 14.93
C GLY A 49 28.75 6.83 14.99
N ASP A 50 28.62 7.77 14.06
CA ASP A 50 27.57 8.78 14.02
C ASP A 50 26.31 8.35 13.22
N GLU A 51 25.98 7.06 13.25
CA GLU A 51 24.78 6.51 12.60
C GLU A 51 23.68 6.18 13.61
N ILE A 52 22.42 6.41 13.22
CA ILE A 52 21.27 5.99 14.02
C ILE A 52 20.62 4.78 13.37
N VAL A 53 20.50 3.69 14.13
CA VAL A 53 19.82 2.46 13.70
C VAL A 53 18.44 2.38 14.36
N VAL A 54 17.38 2.40 13.55
CA VAL A 54 16.00 2.28 14.00
C VAL A 54 15.43 0.94 13.53
N CYS A 55 15.12 0.05 14.48
CA CYS A 55 14.55 -1.26 14.18
C CYS A 55 13.04 -1.30 14.42
N ALA A 56 12.27 -1.54 13.36
CA ALA A 56 10.86 -1.87 13.45
C ALA A 56 10.69 -3.38 13.67
N ARG A 57 10.17 -3.78 14.83
CA ARG A 57 9.97 -5.21 15.17
C ARG A 57 8.63 -5.72 14.63
N ARG A 58 8.66 -6.87 13.95
CA ARG A 58 7.51 -7.65 13.50
C ARG A 58 7.50 -8.99 14.22
N PRO A 59 6.34 -9.65 14.38
CA PRO A 59 6.33 -10.99 14.93
C PRO A 59 7.13 -11.94 14.02
N GLU A 60 7.65 -13.05 14.57
CA GLU A 60 7.90 -14.25 13.75
C GLU A 60 6.54 -14.70 13.14
N ALA A 61 6.35 -15.75 12.37
CA ALA A 61 5.18 -15.93 11.51
C ALA A 61 4.97 -14.86 10.42
N GLU A 62 5.44 -13.60 10.56
CA GLU A 62 5.50 -12.63 9.46
C GLU A 62 6.78 -12.73 8.61
N ARG A 63 7.80 -13.48 9.04
CA ARG A 63 9.08 -13.64 8.32
C ARG A 63 8.92 -14.29 6.94
N TYR A 64 8.06 -15.31 6.84
CA TYR A 64 7.80 -16.05 5.60
C TYR A 64 6.39 -15.84 5.02
N ARG A 65 5.57 -15.04 5.69
CA ARG A 65 4.18 -14.80 5.27
C ARG A 65 4.10 -13.56 4.39
N ILE A 66 3.20 -13.60 3.41
CA ILE A 66 2.86 -12.45 2.57
C ILE A 66 2.62 -11.21 3.47
N PRO A 67 3.27 -10.07 3.23
CA PRO A 67 3.06 -8.85 4.03
C PRO A 67 1.59 -8.45 4.11
N LYS A 68 1.14 -7.91 5.25
CA LYS A 68 -0.28 -7.55 5.46
C LYS A 68 -0.88 -6.72 4.31
N LYS A 69 -0.12 -5.73 3.82
CA LYS A 69 -0.52 -4.86 2.71
C LYS A 69 -0.78 -5.61 1.39
N LEU A 70 -0.13 -6.75 1.18
CA LEU A 70 -0.29 -7.59 -0.01
C LEU A 70 -1.30 -8.73 0.19
N ARG A 71 -1.84 -8.89 1.41
CA ARG A 71 -2.90 -9.87 1.69
C ARG A 71 -4.27 -9.35 1.26
N GLU A 72 -4.44 -8.04 1.24
CA GLU A 72 -5.68 -7.42 0.79
C GLU A 72 -5.86 -7.69 -0.70
N LYS A 73 -6.99 -8.32 -1.05
CA LYS A 73 -7.42 -8.44 -2.44
C LYS A 73 -8.20 -7.18 -2.78
N PRO A 74 -7.63 -6.22 -3.52
CA PRO A 74 -8.44 -5.13 -4.05
C PRO A 74 -9.53 -5.74 -4.93
N ALA A 75 -10.63 -5.00 -5.10
CA ALA A 75 -11.64 -5.36 -6.09
C ALA A 75 -10.94 -5.62 -7.43
N PRO A 76 -11.29 -6.70 -8.14
CA PRO A 76 -10.64 -7.04 -9.40
C PRO A 76 -10.75 -5.84 -10.34
N SER A 77 -9.62 -5.20 -10.62
CA SER A 77 -9.53 -4.11 -11.58
C SER A 77 -9.17 -4.68 -12.93
N GLY A 78 -10.11 -4.70 -13.88
CA GLY A 78 -9.85 -5.11 -15.26
C GLY A 78 -10.93 -6.00 -15.87
N GLY A 79 -10.67 -6.45 -17.09
CA GLY A 79 -11.53 -7.35 -17.84
C GLY A 79 -11.41 -8.82 -17.43
N PRO A 80 -12.00 -9.74 -18.20
CA PRO A 80 -11.93 -11.18 -17.94
C PRO A 80 -10.47 -11.66 -17.86
N GLY A 81 -10.19 -12.65 -17.01
CA GLY A 81 -8.87 -13.26 -16.93
C GLY A 81 -8.42 -13.88 -18.26
N TRP A 82 -7.12 -14.06 -18.46
CA TRP A 82 -6.57 -14.63 -19.69
C TRP A 82 -7.23 -15.96 -20.10
N GLY A 83 -7.54 -16.83 -19.14
CA GLY A 83 -8.22 -18.11 -19.41
C GLY A 83 -9.60 -17.94 -20.05
N SER A 84 -10.42 -17.00 -19.57
CA SER A 84 -11.73 -16.70 -20.21
C SER A 84 -11.57 -16.07 -21.59
N GLN A 85 -10.51 -15.27 -21.79
CA GLN A 85 -10.22 -14.69 -23.09
C GLN A 85 -9.83 -15.78 -24.11
N VAL A 86 -8.94 -16.70 -23.74
CA VAL A 86 -8.52 -17.83 -24.59
C VAL A 86 -9.71 -18.72 -24.96
N ALA A 87 -10.56 -19.07 -23.99
CA ALA A 87 -11.75 -19.88 -24.26
C ALA A 87 -12.68 -19.21 -25.31
N THR A 88 -12.80 -17.88 -25.24
CA THR A 88 -13.55 -17.10 -26.24
C THR A 88 -12.88 -17.17 -27.62
N MET A 89 -11.55 -17.01 -27.67
CA MET A 89 -10.80 -17.11 -28.93
C MET A 89 -10.92 -18.49 -29.58
N GLU A 90 -10.81 -19.56 -28.81
CA GLU A 90 -10.99 -20.94 -29.29
C GLU A 90 -12.41 -21.16 -29.84
N GLN A 91 -13.42 -20.61 -29.16
CA GLN A 91 -14.80 -20.75 -29.63
C GLN A 91 -15.03 -20.03 -30.97
N VAL A 92 -14.40 -18.87 -31.19
CA VAL A 92 -14.42 -18.16 -32.48
C VAL A 92 -13.70 -18.96 -33.56
N GLN A 93 -12.55 -19.54 -33.26
CA GLN A 93 -11.79 -20.38 -34.21
C GLN A 93 -12.59 -21.62 -34.66
N ARG A 94 -13.47 -22.15 -33.81
CA ARG A 94 -14.32 -23.31 -34.14
C ARG A 94 -15.53 -22.98 -35.02
N SER A 95 -15.76 -21.71 -35.37
CA SER A 95 -16.96 -21.27 -36.11
C SER A 95 -17.15 -21.89 -37.49
N THR A 96 -16.12 -22.50 -38.09
CA THR A 96 -16.21 -23.19 -39.40
C THR A 96 -16.08 -24.71 -39.31
N LEU A 97 -15.95 -25.25 -38.10
CA LEU A 97 -15.81 -26.69 -37.86
C LEU A 97 -17.20 -27.36 -37.70
N PRO A 98 -17.27 -28.68 -37.94
CA PRO A 98 -18.45 -29.48 -37.62
C PRO A 98 -18.88 -29.32 -36.16
N GLY A 99 -20.20 -29.22 -35.93
CA GLY A 99 -20.76 -29.07 -34.59
C GLY A 99 -20.63 -27.66 -33.99
N SER A 100 -20.30 -26.65 -34.80
CA SER A 100 -20.50 -25.25 -34.44
C SER A 100 -21.97 -24.84 -34.59
N CYS A 101 -22.30 -23.56 -34.41
CA CYS A 101 -23.60 -22.99 -34.78
C CYS A 101 -23.37 -21.79 -35.69
N SER A 102 -23.00 -22.10 -36.93
CA SER A 102 -22.59 -21.20 -37.98
C SER A 102 -23.13 -21.69 -39.32
N VAL A 103 -23.48 -20.73 -40.18
CA VAL A 103 -23.88 -21.01 -41.58
C VAL A 103 -22.67 -21.24 -42.49
N ASN A 104 -21.46 -20.99 -41.99
CA ASN A 104 -20.21 -21.16 -42.73
C ASN A 104 -19.46 -22.41 -42.23
N GLY A 105 -18.90 -23.20 -43.14
CA GLY A 105 -18.14 -24.42 -42.83
C GLY A 105 -18.94 -25.73 -42.95
N SER A 106 -18.22 -26.85 -42.91
CA SER A 106 -18.83 -28.18 -43.07
C SER A 106 -19.56 -28.60 -41.78
N ASN A 107 -20.85 -28.91 -41.89
CA ASN A 107 -21.69 -29.33 -40.76
C ASN A 107 -21.69 -28.35 -39.57
N GLY A 108 -21.53 -27.05 -39.84
CA GLY A 108 -21.51 -26.00 -38.82
C GLY A 108 -22.89 -25.65 -38.25
N PHE A 109 -24.00 -26.19 -38.79
CA PHE A 109 -25.35 -25.93 -38.28
C PHE A 109 -25.79 -26.91 -37.20
N THR A 110 -25.07 -28.02 -37.01
CA THR A 110 -25.51 -29.14 -36.15
C THR A 110 -25.30 -28.89 -34.65
N GLY A 111 -24.54 -27.86 -34.26
CA GLY A 111 -24.23 -27.52 -32.87
C GLY A 111 -25.09 -26.43 -32.25
N CYS A 112 -26.15 -25.95 -32.92
CA CYS A 112 -26.97 -24.86 -32.40
C CYS A 112 -27.68 -25.18 -31.08
N THR A 113 -28.13 -26.42 -30.90
CA THR A 113 -28.70 -26.86 -29.61
C THR A 113 -27.68 -26.83 -28.49
N ALA A 114 -26.44 -27.30 -28.73
CA ALA A 114 -25.38 -27.27 -27.74
C ALA A 114 -25.02 -25.84 -27.34
N LYS A 115 -24.91 -24.93 -28.32
CA LYS A 115 -24.66 -23.50 -28.07
C LYS A 115 -25.77 -22.86 -27.23
N ALA A 116 -27.04 -23.15 -27.52
CA ALA A 116 -28.17 -22.63 -26.75
C ALA A 116 -28.13 -23.12 -25.28
N LEU A 117 -27.78 -24.39 -25.05
CA LEU A 117 -27.61 -24.94 -23.71
C LEU A 117 -26.45 -24.27 -22.97
N GLU A 118 -25.30 -24.12 -23.61
CA GLU A 118 -24.13 -23.44 -23.04
C GLU A 118 -24.47 -22.00 -22.61
N GLN A 119 -25.18 -21.26 -23.46
CA GLN A 119 -25.65 -19.90 -23.17
C GLN A 119 -26.59 -19.88 -21.96
N TRP A 120 -27.57 -20.79 -21.92
CA TRP A 120 -28.50 -20.89 -20.79
C TRP A 120 -27.78 -21.15 -19.46
N PHE A 121 -26.81 -22.08 -19.43
CA PHE A 121 -26.02 -22.33 -18.23
C PHE A 121 -25.08 -21.16 -17.88
N ALA A 122 -24.54 -20.45 -18.87
CA ALA A 122 -23.72 -19.26 -18.63
C ALA A 122 -24.55 -18.13 -18.00
N GLU A 123 -25.74 -17.85 -18.52
CA GLU A 123 -26.67 -16.87 -17.97
C GLU A 123 -27.06 -17.19 -16.52
N ARG A 124 -27.34 -18.47 -16.21
CA ARG A 124 -27.63 -18.87 -14.83
C ARG A 124 -26.44 -18.68 -13.89
N ARG A 125 -25.21 -18.99 -14.33
CA ARG A 125 -24.01 -18.73 -13.52
C ARG A 125 -23.81 -17.24 -13.27
N MET A 126 -24.05 -16.40 -14.28
CA MET A 126 -23.99 -14.93 -14.12
C MET A 126 -25.04 -14.44 -13.11
N GLN A 127 -26.28 -14.89 -13.22
CA GLN A 127 -27.34 -14.54 -12.26
C GLN A 127 -27.02 -14.99 -10.83
N GLN A 128 -26.44 -16.19 -10.66
CA GLN A 128 -26.00 -16.66 -9.34
C GLN A 128 -24.87 -15.78 -8.78
N SER A 129 -23.88 -15.42 -9.59
CA SER A 129 -22.78 -14.54 -9.17
C SER A 129 -23.18 -13.09 -8.90
N LEU A 130 -24.29 -12.63 -9.48
CA LEU A 130 -24.87 -11.29 -9.24
C LEU A 130 -25.79 -11.27 -8.00
N GLY A 131 -26.13 -12.44 -7.46
CA GLY A 131 -27.06 -12.62 -6.34
C GLY A 131 -26.43 -13.10 -5.02
N GLU A 132 -25.11 -13.16 -4.95
CA GLU A 132 -24.37 -13.28 -3.69
C GLU A 132 -24.04 -11.87 -3.16
N PRO A 133 -24.18 -11.58 -1.84
CA PRO A 133 -23.36 -10.51 -1.24
C PRO A 133 -21.87 -10.81 -1.38
#